data_AF-A0A416TB91-F1
#
_entry.id   AF-A0A416TB91-F1
#
_cell.length_a   1.000
_cell.length_b   1.000
_cell.length_c   1.000
_cell.angle_alpha   90.00
_cell.angle_beta   90.00
_cell.angle_gamma   90.00
#
_symmetry.space_group_name_H-M   'P 1'
#
loop_
_entity.id
_entity.type
_entity.pdbx_description
1 polymer ?
#
loop_
_entity_poly.entity_id
_entity_poly.type
_entity_poly.pdbx_seq_one_letter_code
_entity_poly.pdbx_strand_id
1 'polypeptide(L)'
;MNLKVIICLIMLAFTATGMSQAKDVSDEITVACYYFPNYHTRDTTDLRISRQHFENWSEWELVKHAKPRFDGHYQPKVPAWGYTDEKDPKVMEQKIQAASTHGIDVFIFDWYTYEGKPFLNRCLDEGFLHASNTDSIKFALMWANHDWMELYPYTAGDKHDYLYNGKVTSEMFDRIGDNLIEQYFTKSNYWLIDGKAYFSIYDIQNFINSFGSLEATIKEMKKLDRKAIDAGLKGIHWNLVAWSTAILPGQDAPLNNRELLEKLKFDSATSYVWIHHVGLPQVETDFNYVRDKYLEHWDNAVKDYGVPYYPNVTMGWDPSPRTNQEKEWSGSNYGYPYTNTMSNNTPANFKKALQMTRDRLLADPDGPRILNINCWNEWTEGSYLEPDTKNGMSYLEAVKSVFNKE
;
A
#
# COMPACT_ATOMS: atom_id res chain seq x y z
N MET A 1 74.75 55.33 -8.03
CA MET A 1 74.07 55.21 -9.34
C MET A 1 73.41 53.83 -9.35
N ASN A 2 72.07 53.80 -9.33
CA ASN A 2 71.09 52.74 -9.67
C ASN A 2 71.56 51.27 -9.67
N LEU A 3 70.87 50.30 -9.04
CA LEU A 3 69.46 49.94 -9.29
C LEU A 3 69.00 48.94 -8.19
N LYS A 4 67.89 49.23 -7.49
CA LYS A 4 67.20 48.24 -6.64
C LYS A 4 66.29 47.39 -7.52
N VAL A 5 66.51 46.09 -7.56
CA VAL A 5 65.57 45.11 -8.15
C VAL A 5 64.69 44.58 -7.02
N ILE A 6 63.39 44.86 -7.08
CA ILE A 6 62.36 44.30 -6.21
C ILE A 6 61.85 43.04 -6.90
N ILE A 7 62.05 41.87 -6.28
CA ILE A 7 61.46 40.60 -6.71
C ILE A 7 60.12 40.45 -5.97
N CYS A 8 59.01 40.61 -6.68
CA CYS A 8 57.67 40.24 -6.20
C CYS A 8 57.53 38.70 -6.25
N LEU A 9 57.42 38.07 -5.08
CA LEU A 9 56.96 36.69 -4.95
C LEU A 9 55.43 36.66 -5.10
N ILE A 10 54.96 36.09 -6.21
CA ILE A 10 53.55 35.75 -6.42
C ILE A 10 53.28 34.45 -5.67
N MET A 11 52.51 34.51 -4.57
CA MET A 11 51.89 33.33 -3.97
C MET A 11 50.71 32.90 -4.86
N LEU A 12 50.86 31.77 -5.56
CA LEU A 12 49.73 31.06 -6.15
C LEU A 12 48.94 30.36 -5.02
N ALA A 13 47.79 30.91 -4.68
CA ALA A 13 46.79 30.20 -3.89
C ALA A 13 46.16 29.11 -4.77
N PHE A 14 46.48 27.84 -4.48
CA PHE A 14 45.72 26.72 -5.00
C PHE A 14 44.37 26.67 -4.27
N THR A 15 43.30 27.10 -4.93
CA THR A 15 41.95 26.80 -4.48
C THR A 15 41.70 25.32 -4.69
N ALA A 16 41.70 24.56 -3.60
CA ALA A 16 41.19 23.19 -3.59
C ALA A 16 39.69 23.24 -3.93
N THR A 17 39.35 23.01 -5.21
CA THR A 17 37.99 22.69 -5.61
C THR A 17 37.62 21.39 -4.93
N GLY A 18 36.70 21.46 -3.96
CA GLY A 18 36.13 20.30 -3.31
C GLY A 18 35.55 19.38 -4.38
N MET A 19 36.16 18.21 -4.58
CA MET A 19 35.49 17.10 -5.22
C MET A 19 34.32 16.74 -4.31
N SER A 20 33.11 17.08 -4.75
CA SER A 20 31.90 16.46 -4.23
C SER A 20 32.13 14.96 -4.29
N GLN A 21 32.14 14.28 -3.14
CA GLN A 21 32.00 12.82 -3.12
C GLN A 21 30.75 12.51 -3.95
N ALA A 22 30.93 11.82 -5.07
CA ALA A 22 29.80 11.21 -5.76
C ALA A 22 29.12 10.34 -4.70
N LYS A 23 27.86 10.63 -4.37
CA LYS A 23 27.06 9.71 -3.57
C LYS A 23 27.13 8.36 -4.27
N ASP A 24 27.58 7.35 -3.55
CA ASP A 24 27.45 5.96 -4.00
C ASP A 24 25.95 5.66 -3.96
N VAL A 25 25.27 5.92 -5.07
CA VAL A 25 23.83 5.69 -5.18
C VAL A 25 23.67 4.20 -5.30
N SER A 26 23.20 3.56 -4.23
CA SER A 26 22.87 2.15 -4.25
C SER A 26 21.82 1.90 -5.34
N ASP A 27 22.07 0.90 -6.19
CA ASP A 27 21.08 0.37 -7.13
C ASP A 27 20.02 -0.50 -6.42
N GLU A 28 20.13 -0.65 -5.11
CA GLU A 28 19.18 -1.38 -4.28
C GLU A 28 17.86 -0.60 -4.15
N ILE A 29 16.78 -1.21 -4.61
CA ILE A 29 15.41 -0.69 -4.46
C ILE A 29 14.71 -1.49 -3.37
N THR A 30 14.09 -0.78 -2.42
CA THR A 30 13.19 -1.39 -1.45
C THR A 30 11.87 -1.73 -2.14
N VAL A 31 11.52 -3.01 -2.15
CA VAL A 31 10.24 -3.51 -2.69
C VAL A 31 9.28 -3.73 -1.53
N ALA A 32 8.33 -2.81 -1.38
CA ALA A 32 7.24 -2.95 -0.43
C ALA A 32 5.99 -3.52 -1.11
N CYS A 33 5.18 -4.28 -0.38
CA CYS A 33 3.98 -4.90 -0.91
C CYS A 33 2.83 -4.71 0.08
N TYR A 34 1.69 -4.21 -0.42
CA TYR A 34 0.48 -4.09 0.40
C TYR A 34 -0.03 -5.46 0.81
N TYR A 35 -0.64 -5.54 1.99
CA TYR A 35 -1.15 -6.78 2.56
C TYR A 35 -2.55 -6.53 3.13
N PHE A 36 -3.54 -7.26 2.61
CA PHE A 36 -4.92 -7.18 3.06
C PHE A 36 -5.18 -8.23 4.15
N PRO A 37 -5.39 -7.85 5.43
CA PRO A 37 -5.36 -8.81 6.53
C PRO A 37 -6.74 -9.46 6.82
N ASN A 38 -7.55 -9.75 5.79
CA ASN A 38 -8.92 -10.26 5.97
C ASN A 38 -9.09 -11.77 5.73
N TYR A 39 -8.02 -12.50 5.42
CA TYR A 39 -8.10 -13.96 5.21
C TYR A 39 -7.87 -14.73 6.50
N HIS A 40 -8.57 -14.32 7.56
CA HIS A 40 -8.65 -15.06 8.81
C HIS A 40 -10.08 -15.21 9.29
N THR A 41 -10.37 -16.35 9.91
CA THR A 41 -11.70 -16.60 10.44
C THR A 41 -12.00 -15.70 11.64
N ARG A 42 -13.26 -15.28 11.79
CA ARG A 42 -13.73 -14.45 12.91
C ARG A 42 -14.40 -15.25 14.02
N ASP A 43 -14.49 -14.66 15.21
CA ASP A 43 -15.24 -15.18 16.35
C ASP A 43 -16.30 -14.20 16.83
N THR A 44 -17.10 -14.60 17.84
CA THR A 44 -18.24 -13.83 18.39
C THR A 44 -17.89 -12.45 18.95
N THR A 45 -16.60 -12.16 19.16
CA THR A 45 -16.13 -10.88 19.71
C THR A 45 -15.64 -9.90 18.64
N ASP A 46 -15.53 -10.35 17.39
CA ASP A 46 -15.05 -9.57 16.27
C ASP A 46 -16.10 -8.54 15.79
N LEU A 47 -15.67 -7.29 15.60
CA LEU A 47 -16.51 -6.20 15.07
C LEU A 47 -17.01 -6.50 13.64
N ARG A 48 -16.33 -7.36 12.89
CA ARG A 48 -16.75 -7.74 11.53
C ARG A 48 -18.03 -8.57 11.49
N ILE A 49 -18.59 -8.98 12.62
CA ILE A 49 -19.87 -9.70 12.64
C ILE A 49 -20.96 -8.78 12.08
N SER A 50 -21.61 -9.24 11.02
CA SER A 50 -22.61 -8.48 10.28
C SER A 50 -23.82 -9.38 9.98
N ARG A 51 -24.87 -8.83 9.37
CA ARG A 51 -26.09 -9.61 9.07
C ARG A 51 -25.87 -10.66 7.99
N GLN A 52 -24.90 -10.43 7.11
CA GLN A 52 -24.60 -11.31 5.99
C GLN A 52 -23.71 -12.50 6.35
N HIS A 53 -23.12 -12.47 7.55
CA HIS A 53 -21.97 -13.30 7.81
C HIS A 53 -21.88 -13.76 9.28
N PHE A 54 -21.53 -15.03 9.51
CA PHE A 54 -21.54 -15.71 10.81
C PHE A 54 -20.14 -16.10 11.34
N GLU A 55 -20.05 -16.72 12.51
CA GLU A 55 -18.77 -17.21 13.07
C GLU A 55 -17.95 -18.05 12.08
N ASN A 56 -16.62 -17.99 12.16
CA ASN A 56 -15.68 -18.70 11.30
C ASN A 56 -15.63 -18.28 9.81
N TRP A 57 -16.37 -17.24 9.42
CA TRP A 57 -16.29 -16.72 8.05
C TRP A 57 -14.99 -15.93 7.81
N SER A 58 -14.53 -15.94 6.57
CA SER A 58 -13.54 -15.01 6.00
C SER A 58 -13.89 -14.74 4.54
N GLU A 59 -13.25 -13.76 3.91
CA GLU A 59 -13.47 -13.45 2.49
C GLU A 59 -13.11 -14.60 1.55
N TRP A 60 -12.46 -15.67 2.02
CA TRP A 60 -12.33 -16.91 1.26
C TRP A 60 -13.65 -17.48 0.79
N GLU A 61 -14.75 -17.29 1.52
CA GLU A 61 -16.05 -17.75 1.08
C GLU A 61 -16.49 -17.05 -0.20
N LEU A 62 -16.16 -15.76 -0.40
CA LEU A 62 -16.47 -15.05 -1.64
C LEU A 62 -15.65 -15.62 -2.81
N VAL A 63 -14.36 -15.90 -2.58
CA VAL A 63 -13.46 -16.48 -3.59
C VAL A 63 -13.94 -17.87 -4.01
N LYS A 64 -14.33 -18.73 -3.04
CA LYS A 64 -14.85 -20.09 -3.31
C LYS A 64 -16.15 -20.07 -4.11
N HIS A 65 -17.03 -19.13 -3.83
CA HIS A 65 -18.35 -19.04 -4.48
C HIS A 65 -18.34 -18.22 -5.78
N ALA A 66 -17.21 -17.60 -6.14
CA ALA A 66 -17.09 -16.81 -7.35
C ALA A 66 -17.36 -17.66 -8.60
N LYS A 67 -18.14 -17.11 -9.53
CA LYS A 67 -18.49 -17.72 -10.82
C LYS A 67 -18.07 -16.79 -11.96
N PRO A 68 -17.84 -17.31 -13.18
CA PRO A 68 -17.72 -16.48 -14.38
C PRO A 68 -18.92 -15.53 -14.49
N ARG A 69 -18.66 -14.26 -14.85
CA ARG A 69 -19.68 -13.20 -14.90
C ARG A 69 -20.00 -12.76 -16.31
N PHE A 70 -19.08 -13.02 -17.24
CA PHE A 70 -19.19 -12.80 -18.67
C PHE A 70 -18.41 -13.90 -19.38
N ASP A 71 -18.57 -14.00 -20.70
CA ASP A 71 -17.92 -15.05 -21.49
C ASP A 71 -16.38 -14.94 -21.39
N GLY A 72 -15.71 -16.08 -21.26
CA GLY A 72 -14.25 -16.14 -21.05
C GLY A 72 -13.75 -15.71 -19.66
N HIS A 73 -14.62 -15.24 -18.75
CA HIS A 73 -14.23 -14.76 -17.43
C HIS A 73 -13.63 -15.86 -16.54
N TYR A 74 -12.40 -15.68 -16.07
CA TYR A 74 -11.71 -16.67 -15.24
C TYR A 74 -12.01 -16.50 -13.74
N GLN A 75 -13.08 -17.15 -13.30
CA GLN A 75 -13.42 -17.37 -11.89
C GLN A 75 -13.99 -18.79 -11.71
N PRO A 76 -13.86 -19.41 -10.52
CA PRO A 76 -13.11 -18.93 -9.37
C PRO A 76 -11.59 -19.02 -9.57
N LYS A 77 -10.85 -18.04 -9.05
CA LYS A 77 -9.38 -18.15 -8.86
C LYS A 77 -9.12 -19.01 -7.62
N VAL A 78 -8.18 -19.96 -7.70
CA VAL A 78 -7.97 -20.95 -6.64
C VAL A 78 -6.54 -20.82 -6.08
N PRO A 79 -6.37 -20.55 -4.76
CA PRO A 79 -5.05 -20.46 -4.13
C PRO A 79 -4.35 -21.82 -4.11
N ALA A 80 -3.10 -21.87 -4.56
CA ALA A 80 -2.30 -23.10 -4.60
C ALA A 80 -1.91 -23.59 -3.20
N TRP A 81 -1.82 -22.67 -2.22
CA TRP A 81 -1.60 -23.00 -0.81
C TRP A 81 -2.88 -23.30 -0.04
N GLY A 82 -4.03 -23.25 -0.71
CA GLY A 82 -5.34 -23.42 -0.10
C GLY A 82 -5.87 -22.15 0.57
N TYR A 83 -7.08 -22.27 1.12
CA TYR A 83 -7.81 -21.19 1.78
C TYR A 83 -7.36 -21.06 3.24
N THR A 84 -6.12 -20.60 3.45
CA THR A 84 -5.43 -20.59 4.75
C THR A 84 -6.00 -19.55 5.73
N ASP A 85 -5.90 -19.81 7.03
CA ASP A 85 -6.29 -18.86 8.09
C ASP A 85 -5.08 -18.06 8.58
N GLU A 86 -4.99 -16.78 8.23
CA GLU A 86 -3.80 -15.96 8.43
C GLU A 86 -3.47 -15.61 9.88
N LYS A 87 -4.38 -15.88 10.83
CA LYS A 87 -4.03 -15.79 12.26
C LYS A 87 -3.16 -16.95 12.75
N ASP A 88 -2.95 -17.99 11.92
CA ASP A 88 -2.00 -19.06 12.22
C ASP A 88 -0.57 -18.63 11.86
N PRO A 89 0.36 -18.55 12.83
CA PRO A 89 1.76 -18.24 12.56
C PRO A 89 2.41 -19.13 11.51
N LYS A 90 2.01 -20.42 11.39
CA LYS A 90 2.57 -21.34 10.38
C LYS A 90 2.19 -20.97 8.96
N VAL A 91 0.99 -20.43 8.77
CA VAL A 91 0.57 -19.86 7.48
C VAL A 91 1.43 -18.65 7.16
N MET A 92 1.65 -17.76 8.13
CA MET A 92 2.48 -16.57 7.93
C MET A 92 3.95 -16.92 7.71
N GLU A 93 4.50 -17.96 8.35
CA GLU A 93 5.86 -18.44 8.10
C GLU A 93 6.09 -18.79 6.63
N GLN A 94 5.14 -19.49 6.01
CA GLN A 94 5.17 -19.84 4.59
C GLN A 94 5.14 -18.59 3.71
N LYS A 95 4.27 -17.62 4.02
CA LYS A 95 4.12 -16.37 3.27
C LYS A 95 5.37 -15.50 3.37
N ILE A 96 5.93 -15.34 4.57
CA ILE A 96 7.18 -14.59 4.82
C ILE A 96 8.35 -15.24 4.09
N GLN A 97 8.46 -16.57 4.13
CA GLN A 97 9.51 -17.30 3.43
C GLN A 97 9.44 -17.05 1.92
N ALA A 98 8.24 -17.13 1.33
CA ALA A 98 8.04 -16.86 -0.08
C ALA A 98 8.36 -15.40 -0.42
N ALA A 99 7.85 -14.43 0.33
CA ALA A 99 8.09 -13.01 0.07
C ALA A 99 9.58 -12.64 0.14
N SER A 100 10.23 -12.95 1.27
CA SER A 100 11.64 -12.60 1.52
C SER A 100 12.61 -13.24 0.51
N THR A 101 12.34 -14.47 0.05
CA THR A 101 13.20 -15.16 -0.94
C THR A 101 12.90 -14.81 -2.39
N HIS A 102 11.89 -13.97 -2.64
CA HIS A 102 11.50 -13.53 -3.98
C HIS A 102 11.60 -12.00 -4.15
N GLY A 103 12.36 -11.34 -3.28
CA GLY A 103 12.69 -9.92 -3.43
C GLY A 103 11.61 -8.97 -2.94
N ILE A 104 10.74 -9.38 -2.01
CA ILE A 104 9.89 -8.46 -1.24
C ILE A 104 10.60 -8.15 0.07
N ASP A 105 10.86 -6.87 0.32
CA ASP A 105 11.57 -6.39 1.52
C ASP A 105 10.62 -6.01 2.66
N VAL A 106 9.40 -5.55 2.32
CA VAL A 106 8.45 -5.00 3.30
C VAL A 106 7.02 -5.44 3.00
N PHE A 107 6.27 -5.85 4.03
CA PHE A 107 4.82 -5.87 3.98
C PHE A 107 4.21 -4.60 4.58
N ILE A 108 3.35 -3.92 3.83
CA ILE A 108 2.55 -2.80 4.33
C ILE A 108 1.15 -3.31 4.60
N PHE A 109 0.83 -3.55 5.87
CA PHE A 109 -0.49 -4.04 6.25
C PHE A 109 -1.52 -2.93 6.20
N ASP A 110 -2.66 -3.22 5.57
CA ASP A 110 -3.86 -2.41 5.70
C ASP A 110 -4.34 -2.53 7.15
N TRP A 111 -4.14 -1.47 7.91
CA TRP A 111 -4.41 -1.43 9.33
C TRP A 111 -5.71 -0.68 9.59
N TYR A 112 -6.60 -1.32 10.35
CA TYR A 112 -7.92 -0.78 10.63
C TYR A 112 -8.13 -0.65 12.14
N THR A 113 -8.83 0.41 12.51
CA THR A 113 -9.36 0.61 13.85
C THR A 113 -10.70 1.31 13.72
N TYR A 114 -11.72 0.79 14.40
CA TYR A 114 -13.04 1.40 14.46
C TYR A 114 -13.46 1.51 15.91
N GLU A 115 -13.98 2.69 16.29
CA GLU A 115 -14.34 2.99 17.69
C GLU A 115 -13.17 2.76 18.68
N GLY A 116 -11.93 2.89 18.21
CA GLY A 116 -10.72 2.64 19.01
C GLY A 116 -10.40 1.18 19.27
N LYS A 117 -11.08 0.25 18.59
CA LYS A 117 -10.85 -1.18 18.68
C LYS A 117 -10.17 -1.68 17.40
N PRO A 118 -9.22 -2.64 17.53
CA PRO A 118 -8.64 -3.30 16.38
C PRO A 118 -9.70 -3.93 15.47
N PHE A 119 -9.45 -3.90 14.16
CA PHE A 119 -10.31 -4.48 13.15
C PHE A 119 -9.42 -5.18 12.11
N LEU A 120 -9.74 -6.42 11.73
CA LEU A 120 -8.90 -7.26 10.85
C LEU A 120 -7.47 -7.53 11.35
N ASN A 121 -7.16 -7.21 12.60
CA ASN A 121 -5.80 -7.20 13.11
C ASN A 121 -5.21 -8.60 13.35
N ARG A 122 -6.01 -9.66 13.44
CA ARG A 122 -5.53 -10.99 13.87
C ARG A 122 -4.50 -11.60 12.90
N CYS A 123 -4.58 -11.29 11.61
CA CYS A 123 -3.53 -11.65 10.66
C CYS A 123 -2.17 -11.08 11.08
N LEU A 124 -2.12 -9.82 11.49
CA LEU A 124 -0.90 -9.15 11.94
C LEU A 124 -0.51 -9.61 13.35
N ASP A 125 -1.45 -9.49 14.28
CA ASP A 125 -1.22 -9.56 15.72
C ASP A 125 -1.04 -10.99 16.24
N GLU A 126 -1.77 -11.96 15.68
CA GLU A 126 -1.69 -13.37 16.08
C GLU A 126 -0.86 -14.20 15.10
N GLY A 127 -0.92 -13.87 13.81
CA GLY A 127 -0.19 -14.57 12.75
C GLY A 127 1.22 -14.03 12.53
N PHE A 128 1.34 -12.88 11.86
CA PHE A 128 2.59 -12.35 11.32
C PHE A 128 3.63 -12.07 12.41
N LEU A 129 3.24 -11.40 13.49
CA LEU A 129 4.15 -11.03 14.58
C LEU A 129 4.61 -12.23 15.42
N HIS A 130 3.93 -13.37 15.31
CA HIS A 130 4.29 -14.62 16.00
C HIS A 130 4.91 -15.68 15.08
N ALA A 131 5.03 -15.40 13.78
CA ALA A 131 5.74 -16.27 12.85
C ALA A 131 7.23 -16.36 13.24
N SER A 132 7.79 -17.57 13.27
CA SER A 132 9.18 -17.77 13.74
C SER A 132 10.24 -17.10 12.86
N ASN A 133 9.89 -16.76 11.62
CA ASN A 133 10.77 -16.07 10.66
C ASN A 133 10.36 -14.61 10.40
N THR A 134 9.54 -13.99 11.27
CA THR A 134 9.03 -12.60 11.12
C THR A 134 10.13 -11.56 10.88
N ASP A 135 11.33 -11.76 11.44
CA ASP A 135 12.48 -10.84 11.25
C ASP A 135 13.12 -10.94 9.85
N SER A 136 12.71 -11.89 9.01
CA SER A 136 13.20 -12.07 7.63
C SER A 136 12.62 -11.05 6.65
N ILE A 137 11.62 -10.28 7.08
CA ILE A 137 10.97 -9.24 6.29
C ILE A 137 10.64 -8.05 7.20
N LYS A 138 10.64 -6.83 6.67
CA LYS A 138 10.14 -5.67 7.42
C LYS A 138 8.62 -5.58 7.30
N PHE A 139 7.99 -4.85 8.20
CA PHE A 139 6.58 -4.50 8.06
C PHE A 139 6.28 -3.05 8.41
N ALA A 140 5.21 -2.52 7.85
CA ALA A 140 4.70 -1.19 8.16
C ALA A 140 3.18 -1.17 8.10
N LEU A 141 2.57 -0.06 8.50
CA LEU A 141 1.12 0.10 8.52
C LEU A 141 0.65 1.20 7.58
N MET A 142 -0.43 0.91 6.85
CA MET A 142 -1.28 1.90 6.20
C MET A 142 -2.60 1.96 6.93
N TRP A 143 -2.93 3.08 7.55
CA TRP A 143 -4.24 3.24 8.16
C TRP A 143 -5.30 3.41 7.08
N ALA A 144 -6.08 2.35 6.89
CA ALA A 144 -7.26 2.31 6.03
C ALA A 144 -8.44 3.00 6.74
N ASN A 145 -8.29 4.30 6.97
CA ASN A 145 -9.16 5.14 7.80
C ASN A 145 -10.47 5.56 7.11
N HIS A 146 -10.96 4.77 6.15
CA HIS A 146 -12.23 5.01 5.47
C HIS A 146 -13.40 4.39 6.26
N ASP A 147 -14.63 4.75 5.91
CA ASP A 147 -15.81 4.14 6.49
C ASP A 147 -15.91 2.66 6.12
N TRP A 148 -16.40 1.84 7.05
CA TRP A 148 -16.69 0.43 6.79
C TRP A 148 -18.18 0.24 6.53
N MET A 149 -18.50 -0.50 5.48
CA MET A 149 -19.88 -0.80 5.09
C MET A 149 -20.20 -2.28 5.33
N GLU A 150 -21.49 -2.59 5.42
CA GLU A 150 -22.00 -3.96 5.38
C GLU A 150 -21.51 -4.60 4.08
N LEU A 151 -20.77 -5.69 4.25
CA LEU A 151 -19.87 -6.22 3.24
C LEU A 151 -20.58 -7.04 2.17
N TYR A 152 -19.75 -7.63 1.33
CA TYR A 152 -20.07 -8.49 0.20
C TYR A 152 -20.73 -9.81 0.61
N PRO A 153 -21.43 -10.53 -0.26
CA PRO A 153 -21.63 -10.19 -1.66
C PRO A 153 -22.68 -9.10 -1.85
N TYR A 154 -22.29 -8.01 -2.52
CA TYR A 154 -23.19 -6.89 -2.78
C TYR A 154 -24.12 -7.18 -3.95
N THR A 155 -25.41 -6.84 -3.81
CA THR A 155 -26.39 -6.91 -4.89
C THR A 155 -26.54 -5.54 -5.53
N ALA A 156 -26.36 -5.47 -6.86
CA ALA A 156 -26.50 -4.23 -7.61
C ALA A 156 -27.82 -3.50 -7.32
N GLY A 157 -27.72 -2.24 -6.87
CA GLY A 157 -28.86 -1.37 -6.60
C GLY A 157 -29.34 -1.39 -5.14
N ASP A 158 -28.82 -2.29 -4.31
CA ASP A 158 -29.10 -2.28 -2.88
C ASP A 158 -28.44 -1.06 -2.20
N LYS A 159 -28.98 -0.63 -1.06
CA LYS A 159 -28.37 0.46 -0.29
C LYS A 159 -27.10 -0.04 0.40
N HIS A 160 -26.11 0.84 0.49
CA HIS A 160 -24.95 0.62 1.33
C HIS A 160 -25.31 0.96 2.78
N ASP A 161 -25.26 -0.04 3.66
CA ASP A 161 -25.41 0.15 5.09
C ASP A 161 -24.03 0.42 5.69
N TYR A 162 -23.79 1.61 6.26
CA TYR A 162 -22.52 1.92 6.93
C TYR A 162 -22.51 1.29 8.32
N LEU A 163 -21.50 0.45 8.59
CA LEU A 163 -21.32 -0.23 9.86
C LEU A 163 -20.45 0.58 10.82
N TYR A 164 -19.34 1.09 10.34
CA TYR A 164 -18.38 1.83 11.16
C TYR A 164 -17.91 3.09 10.47
N ASN A 165 -17.80 4.16 11.24
CA ASN A 165 -17.26 5.44 10.79
C ASN A 165 -15.74 5.45 10.95
N GLY A 166 -15.00 5.79 9.89
CA GLY A 166 -13.55 5.88 9.90
C GLY A 166 -13.01 7.12 10.62
N LYS A 167 -13.87 8.09 10.96
CA LYS A 167 -13.48 9.30 11.69
C LYS A 167 -13.15 9.02 13.14
N VAL A 168 -12.17 9.76 13.64
CA VAL A 168 -11.73 9.68 15.04
C VAL A 168 -11.83 11.02 15.75
N THR A 169 -11.95 11.00 17.07
CA THR A 169 -11.74 12.19 17.90
C THR A 169 -10.26 12.34 18.25
N SER A 170 -9.83 13.51 18.72
CA SER A 170 -8.46 13.70 19.22
C SER A 170 -8.11 12.74 20.37
N GLU A 171 -9.06 12.45 21.27
CA GLU A 171 -8.84 11.49 22.36
C GLU A 171 -8.67 10.06 21.85
N MET A 172 -9.44 9.68 20.82
CA MET A 172 -9.31 8.38 20.17
C MET A 172 -7.98 8.28 19.43
N PHE A 173 -7.60 9.32 18.69
CA PHE A 173 -6.34 9.36 17.97
C PHE A 173 -5.12 9.33 18.90
N ASP A 174 -5.21 9.97 20.07
CA ASP A 174 -4.14 9.90 21.08
C ASP A 174 -3.91 8.46 21.57
N ARG A 175 -5.00 7.71 21.80
CA ARG A 175 -4.96 6.28 22.17
C ARG A 175 -4.50 5.37 21.03
N ILE A 176 -4.93 5.66 19.79
CA ILE A 176 -4.40 5.00 18.59
C ILE A 176 -2.88 5.22 18.53
N GLY A 177 -2.42 6.42 18.82
CA GLY A 177 -0.99 6.74 18.90
C GLY A 177 -0.24 5.88 19.91
N ASP A 178 -0.76 5.73 21.13
CA ASP A 178 -0.16 4.85 22.15
C ASP A 178 -0.09 3.40 21.64
N ASN A 179 -1.19 2.89 21.08
CA ASN A 179 -1.24 1.54 20.52
C ASN A 179 -0.22 1.34 19.39
N LEU A 180 -0.10 2.31 18.47
CA LEU A 180 0.84 2.25 17.36
C LEU A 180 2.29 2.13 17.86
N ILE A 181 2.66 2.93 18.86
CA ILE A 181 4.00 2.91 19.44
C ILE A 181 4.27 1.59 20.18
N GLU A 182 3.36 1.20 21.07
CA GLU A 182 3.56 0.05 21.96
C GLU A 182 3.55 -1.28 21.20
N GLN A 183 2.65 -1.42 20.22
CA GLN A 183 2.42 -2.69 19.54
C GLN A 183 3.22 -2.84 18.25
N TYR A 184 3.58 -1.76 17.56
CA TYR A 184 4.13 -1.87 16.20
C TYR A 184 5.41 -1.05 15.96
N PHE A 185 5.39 0.28 16.12
CA PHE A 185 6.46 1.14 15.61
C PHE A 185 7.84 0.89 16.26
N THR A 186 7.85 0.28 17.45
CA THR A 186 9.06 -0.06 18.20
C THR A 186 9.55 -1.51 17.97
N LYS A 187 8.84 -2.30 17.15
CA LYS A 187 9.27 -3.67 16.79
C LYS A 187 10.55 -3.60 15.95
N SER A 188 11.45 -4.56 16.15
CA SER A 188 12.78 -4.54 15.51
C SER A 188 12.73 -4.73 13.97
N ASN A 189 11.67 -5.37 13.49
CA ASN A 189 11.36 -5.53 12.07
C ASN A 189 10.33 -4.50 11.56
N TYR A 190 9.96 -3.48 12.34
CA TYR A 190 9.17 -2.36 11.79
C TYR A 190 10.02 -1.58 10.77
N TRP A 191 9.41 -1.19 9.66
CA TRP A 191 10.09 -0.47 8.60
C TRP A 191 10.26 0.99 8.97
N LEU A 192 11.53 1.42 9.02
CA LEU A 192 11.92 2.79 9.29
C LEU A 192 12.54 3.42 8.04
N ILE A 193 12.18 4.66 7.74
CA ILE A 193 12.85 5.49 6.73
C ILE A 193 13.59 6.60 7.47
N ASP A 194 14.92 6.64 7.31
CA ASP A 194 15.82 7.57 8.01
C ASP A 194 15.71 7.56 9.55
N GLY A 195 15.19 6.47 10.13
CA GLY A 195 14.94 6.28 11.56
C GLY A 195 13.55 6.76 12.03
N LYS A 196 12.68 7.16 11.11
CA LYS A 196 11.27 7.47 11.36
C LYS A 196 10.38 6.26 11.03
N ALA A 197 9.35 6.00 11.82
CA ALA A 197 8.41 4.90 11.56
C ALA A 197 7.50 5.22 10.36
N TYR A 198 7.52 4.39 9.32
CA TYR A 198 6.63 4.56 8.17
C TYR A 198 5.17 4.38 8.58
N PHE A 199 4.31 5.35 8.28
CA PHE A 199 2.88 5.26 8.52
C PHE A 199 2.11 5.95 7.40
N SER A 200 1.24 5.21 6.71
CA SER A 200 0.45 5.75 5.60
C SER A 200 -0.97 6.11 6.00
N ILE A 201 -1.51 7.19 5.45
CA ILE A 201 -2.93 7.56 5.58
C ILE A 201 -3.61 7.31 4.23
N TYR A 202 -4.66 6.47 4.24
CA TYR A 202 -5.38 6.09 3.03
C TYR A 202 -6.37 7.18 2.56
N ASP A 203 -7.26 7.61 3.46
CA ASP A 203 -8.28 8.62 3.20
C ASP A 203 -7.93 9.93 3.88
N ILE A 204 -7.19 10.78 3.17
CA ILE A 204 -6.72 12.05 3.73
C ILE A 204 -7.85 13.02 4.05
N GLN A 205 -8.93 13.00 3.26
CA GLN A 205 -10.07 13.88 3.50
C GLN A 205 -10.78 13.47 4.78
N ASN A 206 -10.96 12.17 5.02
CA ASN A 206 -11.52 11.68 6.26
C ASN A 206 -10.63 11.95 7.47
N PHE A 207 -9.31 11.87 7.30
CA PHE A 207 -8.34 12.22 8.33
C PHE A 207 -8.44 13.69 8.74
N ILE A 208 -8.54 14.62 7.78
CA ILE A 208 -8.72 16.05 8.06
C ILE A 208 -10.10 16.30 8.72
N ASN A 209 -11.14 15.67 8.19
CA ASN A 209 -12.50 15.79 8.70
C ASN A 209 -12.65 15.27 10.14
N SER A 210 -11.81 14.32 10.56
CA SER A 210 -11.77 13.80 11.93
C SER A 210 -11.46 14.90 12.95
N PHE A 211 -10.61 15.86 12.59
CA PHE A 211 -10.19 16.96 13.48
C PHE A 211 -10.84 18.30 13.14
N GLY A 212 -11.64 18.36 12.07
CA GLY A 212 -12.44 19.52 11.67
C GLY A 212 -11.66 20.64 10.97
N SER A 213 -10.33 20.64 11.01
CA SER A 213 -9.49 21.56 10.24
C SER A 213 -8.09 21.01 9.98
N LEU A 214 -7.40 21.62 9.02
CA LEU A 214 -6.02 21.31 8.71
C LEU A 214 -5.07 21.62 9.87
N GLU A 215 -5.27 22.77 10.54
CA GLU A 215 -4.47 23.18 11.70
C GLU A 215 -4.62 22.20 12.87
N ALA A 216 -5.85 21.73 13.12
CA ALA A 216 -6.12 20.72 14.14
C ALA A 216 -5.46 19.38 13.77
N THR A 217 -5.53 18.98 12.50
CA THR A 217 -4.86 17.76 11.99
C THR A 217 -3.34 17.82 12.19
N ILE A 218 -2.71 18.94 11.82
CA ILE A 218 -1.26 19.15 12.02
C ILE A 218 -0.88 19.06 13.50
N LYS A 219 -1.74 19.58 14.40
CA LYS A 219 -1.52 19.49 15.85
C LYS A 219 -1.52 18.05 16.32
N GLU A 220 -2.47 17.23 15.86
CA GLU A 220 -2.54 15.82 16.23
C GLU A 220 -1.38 15.00 15.64
N MET A 221 -0.99 15.23 14.38
CA MET A 221 0.21 14.61 13.78
C MET A 221 1.47 14.88 14.62
N LYS A 222 1.68 16.14 15.03
CA LYS A 222 2.82 16.53 15.88
C LYS A 222 2.83 15.86 17.25
N LYS A 223 1.65 15.52 17.81
CA LYS A 223 1.58 14.76 19.06
C LYS A 223 2.04 13.33 18.83
N LEU A 224 1.61 12.68 17.75
CA LEU A 224 2.07 11.32 17.44
C LEU A 224 3.57 11.30 17.13
N ASP A 225 4.10 12.29 16.41
CA ASP A 225 5.55 12.46 16.23
C ASP A 225 6.28 12.55 17.56
N ARG A 226 5.73 13.31 18.53
CA ARG A 226 6.31 13.41 19.87
C ARG A 226 6.29 12.08 20.59
N LYS A 227 5.18 11.33 20.56
CA LYS A 227 5.09 9.99 21.16
C LYS A 227 6.14 9.05 20.57
N ALA A 228 6.33 9.07 19.25
CA ALA A 228 7.36 8.28 18.57
C ALA A 228 8.78 8.67 19.01
N ILE A 229 9.07 9.98 19.10
CA ILE A 229 10.37 10.49 19.57
C ILE A 229 10.64 10.08 21.01
N ASP A 230 9.65 10.22 21.89
CA ASP A 230 9.77 9.86 23.30
C ASP A 230 9.97 8.34 23.49
N ALA A 231 9.52 7.54 22.53
CA ALA A 231 9.75 6.09 22.46
C ALA A 231 11.09 5.69 21.78
N GLY A 232 11.92 6.66 21.39
CA GLY A 232 13.27 6.42 20.85
C GLY A 232 13.39 6.40 19.31
N LEU A 233 12.32 6.73 18.58
CA LEU A 233 12.35 6.91 17.13
C LEU A 233 12.73 8.36 16.76
N LYS A 234 12.93 8.67 15.48
CA LYS A 234 13.13 10.05 15.01
C LYS A 234 11.83 10.79 14.63
N GLY A 235 10.68 10.19 14.94
CA GLY A 235 9.35 10.66 14.54
C GLY A 235 8.65 9.66 13.61
N ILE A 236 7.59 10.12 12.96
CA ILE A 236 6.85 9.35 11.96
C ILE A 236 7.27 9.81 10.55
N HIS A 237 7.43 8.84 9.65
CA HIS A 237 7.50 9.09 8.21
C HIS A 237 6.07 9.04 7.70
N TRP A 238 5.48 10.22 7.55
CA TRP A 238 4.09 10.35 7.11
C TRP A 238 4.01 10.14 5.60
N ASN A 239 3.32 9.09 5.17
CA ASN A 239 3.10 8.80 3.76
C ASN A 239 1.64 8.99 3.35
N LEU A 240 1.40 9.71 2.26
CA LEU A 240 0.06 9.91 1.70
C LEU A 240 -0.22 8.82 0.67
N VAL A 241 -1.31 8.07 0.83
CA VAL A 241 -1.88 7.33 -0.30
C VAL A 241 -2.67 8.33 -1.15
N ALA A 242 -2.10 8.71 -2.27
CA ALA A 242 -2.72 9.60 -3.22
C ALA A 242 -3.58 8.80 -4.19
N TRP A 243 -4.75 9.34 -4.48
CA TRP A 243 -5.71 8.79 -5.41
C TRP A 243 -6.45 9.92 -6.09
N SER A 244 -6.73 9.76 -7.39
CA SER A 244 -7.33 10.79 -8.24
C SER A 244 -8.83 10.55 -8.45
N THR A 245 -9.30 9.35 -8.12
CA THR A 245 -10.69 8.93 -8.30
C THR A 245 -11.10 8.04 -7.12
N ALA A 246 -12.24 8.36 -6.53
CA ALA A 246 -12.85 7.54 -5.49
C ALA A 246 -13.40 6.24 -6.10
N ILE A 247 -13.00 5.09 -5.55
CA ILE A 247 -13.46 3.77 -6.00
C ILE A 247 -14.51 3.21 -5.04
N LEU A 248 -14.29 3.32 -3.72
CA LEU A 248 -15.27 2.87 -2.75
C LEU A 248 -16.40 3.89 -2.59
N PRO A 249 -17.65 3.45 -2.38
CA PRO A 249 -18.76 4.33 -2.06
C PRO A 249 -18.48 5.22 -0.84
N GLY A 250 -18.94 6.47 -0.90
CA GLY A 250 -18.89 7.40 0.24
C GLY A 250 -17.58 8.18 0.41
N GLN A 251 -16.62 8.02 -0.51
CA GLN A 251 -15.36 8.75 -0.46
C GLN A 251 -15.30 9.85 -1.53
N ASP A 252 -14.72 10.99 -1.17
CA ASP A 252 -14.45 12.09 -2.09
C ASP A 252 -12.96 12.10 -2.46
N ALA A 253 -12.63 12.23 -3.75
CA ALA A 253 -11.23 12.43 -4.16
C ALA A 253 -10.71 13.76 -3.56
N PRO A 254 -9.46 13.83 -3.07
CA PRO A 254 -8.94 15.04 -2.44
C PRO A 254 -8.91 16.21 -3.42
N LEU A 255 -9.42 17.37 -3.01
CA LEU A 255 -9.56 18.54 -3.88
C LEU A 255 -8.22 19.16 -4.33
N ASN A 256 -7.11 18.89 -3.62
CA ASN A 256 -5.77 19.40 -3.99
C ASN A 256 -4.62 18.68 -3.24
N ASN A 257 -4.10 17.57 -3.77
CA ASN A 257 -3.03 16.81 -3.11
C ASN A 257 -1.77 17.64 -2.81
N ARG A 258 -1.38 18.58 -3.69
CA ARG A 258 -0.18 19.40 -3.51
C ARG A 258 -0.26 20.29 -2.28
N GLU A 259 -1.36 21.04 -2.15
CA GLU A 259 -1.56 21.94 -1.01
C GLU A 259 -1.65 21.18 0.31
N LEU A 260 -2.28 19.99 0.29
CA LEU A 260 -2.35 19.11 1.45
C LEU A 260 -0.96 18.63 1.86
N LEU A 261 -0.16 18.14 0.91
CA LEU A 261 1.21 17.67 1.15
C LEU A 261 2.10 18.79 1.71
N GLU A 262 2.07 19.98 1.10
CA GLU A 262 2.86 21.14 1.53
C GLU A 262 2.48 21.59 2.96
N LYS A 263 1.19 21.59 3.31
CA LYS A 263 0.71 22.08 4.61
C LYS A 263 0.82 21.05 5.73
N LEU A 264 0.48 19.79 5.46
CA LEU A 264 0.56 18.70 6.44
C LEU A 264 1.99 18.19 6.63
N LYS A 265 2.89 18.51 5.69
CA LYS A 265 4.30 18.11 5.70
C LYS A 265 4.48 16.59 5.72
N PHE A 266 3.74 15.92 4.84
CA PHE A 266 4.01 14.51 4.54
C PHE A 266 5.44 14.36 4.02
N ASP A 267 6.08 13.25 4.36
CA ASP A 267 7.44 12.93 3.94
C ASP A 267 7.46 12.28 2.55
N SER A 268 6.37 11.62 2.15
CA SER A 268 6.22 11.00 0.84
C SER A 268 4.76 10.84 0.42
N ALA A 269 4.56 10.46 -0.83
CA ALA A 269 3.27 10.03 -1.36
C ALA A 269 3.42 8.74 -2.20
N THR A 270 2.33 7.99 -2.36
CA THR A 270 2.26 6.77 -3.15
C THR A 270 0.89 6.61 -3.80
N SER A 271 0.69 5.55 -4.57
CA SER A 271 -0.61 5.00 -4.93
C SER A 271 -0.82 3.64 -4.25
N TYR A 272 -2.08 3.28 -3.97
CA TYR A 272 -2.45 1.93 -3.52
C TYR A 272 -2.63 1.00 -4.71
N VAL A 273 -3.54 1.30 -5.64
CA VAL A 273 -3.84 0.50 -6.84
C VAL A 273 -4.01 1.40 -8.06
N TRP A 274 -3.65 0.92 -9.26
CA TRP A 274 -3.67 1.72 -10.49
C TRP A 274 -5.05 2.29 -10.85
N ILE A 275 -6.13 1.61 -10.51
CA ILE A 275 -7.49 2.06 -10.87
C ILE A 275 -7.91 3.36 -10.16
N HIS A 276 -7.21 3.76 -9.09
CA HIS A 276 -7.40 5.07 -8.47
C HIS A 276 -7.00 6.24 -9.37
N HIS A 277 -6.25 5.97 -10.43
CA HIS A 277 -5.72 6.98 -11.35
C HIS A 277 -6.08 6.69 -12.80
N VAL A 278 -6.46 5.45 -13.11
CA VAL A 278 -6.72 5.00 -14.47
C VAL A 278 -8.09 4.34 -14.55
N GLY A 279 -9.01 4.96 -15.30
CA GLY A 279 -10.31 4.36 -15.59
C GLY A 279 -10.18 3.11 -16.47
N LEU A 280 -11.11 2.18 -16.29
CA LEU A 280 -11.21 0.94 -17.06
C LEU A 280 -12.35 1.07 -18.09
N PRO A 281 -12.06 1.45 -19.35
CA PRO A 281 -13.10 1.77 -20.35
C PRO A 281 -13.85 0.56 -20.91
N GLN A 282 -13.35 -0.66 -20.70
CA GLN A 282 -13.94 -1.89 -21.20
C GLN A 282 -14.15 -2.88 -20.05
N VAL A 283 -15.14 -3.78 -20.18
CA VAL A 283 -15.41 -4.86 -19.20
C VAL A 283 -14.13 -5.60 -18.83
N GLU A 284 -13.28 -5.84 -19.83
CA GLU A 284 -11.92 -6.33 -19.68
C GLU A 284 -10.96 -5.32 -20.31
N THR A 285 -10.38 -4.45 -19.49
CA THR A 285 -9.39 -3.47 -19.95
C THR A 285 -7.99 -4.10 -19.94
N ASP A 286 -7.26 -4.01 -21.06
CA ASP A 286 -5.91 -4.59 -21.17
C ASP A 286 -4.94 -4.01 -20.13
N PHE A 287 -4.22 -4.89 -19.43
CA PHE A 287 -3.26 -4.54 -18.40
C PHE A 287 -2.18 -3.55 -18.87
N ASN A 288 -1.69 -3.69 -20.11
CA ASN A 288 -0.64 -2.79 -20.62
C ASN A 288 -1.19 -1.38 -20.86
N TYR A 289 -2.45 -1.26 -21.29
CA TYR A 289 -3.10 0.05 -21.36
C TYR A 289 -3.13 0.72 -19.99
N VAL A 290 -3.54 -0.01 -18.94
CA VAL A 290 -3.59 0.55 -17.59
C VAL A 290 -2.20 0.90 -17.07
N ARG A 291 -1.21 0.02 -17.26
CA ARG A 291 0.20 0.28 -16.92
C ARG A 291 0.68 1.57 -17.56
N ASP A 292 0.51 1.71 -18.87
CA ASP A 292 1.06 2.85 -19.60
C ASP A 292 0.39 4.16 -19.16
N LYS A 293 -0.92 4.13 -18.88
CA LYS A 293 -1.63 5.28 -18.28
C LYS A 293 -1.22 5.59 -16.85
N TYR A 294 -0.92 4.58 -16.05
CA TYR A 294 -0.38 4.81 -14.71
C TYR A 294 1.02 5.41 -14.76
N LEU A 295 1.87 4.99 -15.71
CA LEU A 295 3.18 5.59 -15.92
C LEU A 295 3.09 7.07 -16.33
N GLU A 296 2.09 7.45 -17.13
CA GLU A 296 1.76 8.86 -17.42
C GLU A 296 1.32 9.61 -16.14
N HIS A 297 0.51 8.98 -15.28
CA HIS A 297 0.13 9.57 -13.99
C HIS A 297 1.35 9.81 -13.09
N TRP A 298 2.25 8.84 -12.99
CA TRP A 298 3.47 8.96 -12.20
C TRP A 298 4.33 10.16 -12.64
N ASP A 299 4.45 10.40 -13.95
CA ASP A 299 5.19 11.56 -14.48
C ASP A 299 4.61 12.91 -14.02
N ASN A 300 3.31 12.96 -13.72
CA ASN A 300 2.65 14.14 -13.14
C ASN A 300 2.81 14.17 -11.62
N ALA A 301 2.63 13.04 -10.93
CA ALA A 301 2.73 12.93 -9.48
C ALA A 301 4.09 13.43 -8.96
N VAL A 302 5.19 13.06 -9.61
CA VAL A 302 6.55 13.53 -9.24
C VAL A 302 6.68 15.05 -9.31
N LYS A 303 6.00 15.70 -10.26
CA LYS A 303 6.06 17.16 -10.44
C LYS A 303 5.12 17.89 -9.48
N ASP A 304 3.95 17.31 -9.25
CA ASP A 304 2.85 17.98 -8.59
C ASP A 304 2.92 17.87 -7.06
N TYR A 305 3.49 16.79 -6.52
CA TYR A 305 3.38 16.49 -5.09
C TYR A 305 4.41 17.18 -4.22
N GLY A 306 5.56 17.59 -4.77
CA GLY A 306 6.59 18.33 -4.03
C GLY A 306 7.30 17.52 -2.93
N VAL A 307 7.02 16.21 -2.85
CA VAL A 307 7.65 15.23 -1.96
C VAL A 307 8.02 13.99 -2.78
N PRO A 308 8.93 13.13 -2.30
CA PRO A 308 9.22 11.85 -2.95
C PRO A 308 7.94 11.04 -3.21
N TYR A 309 7.78 10.57 -4.45
CA TYR A 309 6.68 9.69 -4.83
C TYR A 309 7.17 8.25 -5.00
N TYR A 310 6.58 7.32 -4.27
CA TYR A 310 6.85 5.90 -4.37
C TYR A 310 5.86 5.29 -5.38
N PRO A 311 6.30 4.85 -6.57
CA PRO A 311 5.40 4.29 -7.56
C PRO A 311 4.82 2.95 -7.11
N ASN A 312 3.63 2.65 -7.62
CA ASN A 312 2.95 1.38 -7.43
C ASN A 312 3.04 0.51 -8.69
N VAL A 313 3.14 -0.81 -8.52
CA VAL A 313 2.85 -1.79 -9.57
C VAL A 313 1.67 -2.65 -9.12
N THR A 314 0.55 -2.57 -9.82
CA THR A 314 -0.64 -3.38 -9.55
C THR A 314 -0.53 -4.73 -10.29
N MET A 315 -0.90 -5.84 -9.65
CA MET A 315 -0.92 -7.17 -10.26
C MET A 315 -2.15 -7.35 -11.16
N GLY A 316 -3.32 -6.89 -10.72
CA GLY A 316 -4.57 -7.01 -11.47
C GLY A 316 -5.72 -6.27 -10.80
N TRP A 317 -6.92 -6.38 -11.39
CA TRP A 317 -8.15 -5.85 -10.81
C TRP A 317 -9.37 -6.62 -11.33
N ASP A 318 -10.10 -7.27 -10.42
CA ASP A 318 -11.33 -8.01 -10.64
C ASP A 318 -12.06 -8.21 -9.30
N PRO A 319 -12.92 -7.25 -8.90
CA PRO A 319 -13.71 -7.34 -7.68
C PRO A 319 -14.99 -8.17 -7.83
N SER A 320 -15.16 -8.91 -8.93
CA SER A 320 -16.37 -9.70 -9.16
C SER A 320 -16.68 -10.78 -8.10
N PRO A 321 -15.72 -11.37 -7.35
CA PRO A 321 -16.05 -12.25 -6.21
C PRO A 321 -16.92 -11.56 -5.16
N ARG A 322 -16.77 -10.24 -5.01
CA ARG A 322 -17.49 -9.41 -4.05
C ARG A 322 -18.93 -9.05 -4.47
N THR A 323 -19.37 -9.49 -5.65
CA THR A 323 -20.75 -9.29 -6.15
C THR A 323 -21.66 -10.49 -5.85
N ASN A 324 -22.98 -10.29 -5.82
CA ASN A 324 -23.96 -11.37 -5.60
C ASN A 324 -23.94 -12.41 -6.73
N GLN A 325 -23.48 -13.63 -6.40
CA GLN A 325 -23.25 -14.74 -7.34
C GLN A 325 -24.54 -15.45 -7.81
N GLU A 326 -25.69 -15.04 -7.26
CA GLU A 326 -27.02 -15.55 -7.63
C GLU A 326 -27.80 -14.57 -8.53
N LYS A 327 -27.20 -13.41 -8.84
CA LYS A 327 -27.75 -12.42 -9.77
C LYS A 327 -26.91 -12.35 -11.04
N GLU A 328 -27.59 -12.06 -12.15
CA GLU A 328 -26.97 -11.79 -13.44
C GLU A 328 -25.96 -10.64 -13.33
N TRP A 329 -24.89 -10.72 -14.12
CA TRP A 329 -23.91 -9.65 -14.19
C TRP A 329 -24.54 -8.41 -14.82
N SER A 330 -24.64 -7.34 -14.04
CA SER A 330 -25.30 -6.09 -14.43
C SER A 330 -24.36 -5.06 -15.07
N GLY A 331 -23.09 -5.44 -15.35
CA GLY A 331 -22.07 -4.54 -15.88
C GLY A 331 -21.58 -3.51 -14.86
N SER A 332 -20.76 -2.57 -15.32
CA SER A 332 -20.01 -1.65 -14.42
C SER A 332 -20.79 -0.43 -13.91
N ASN A 333 -22.12 -0.40 -14.09
CA ASN A 333 -22.93 0.80 -13.87
C ASN A 333 -23.30 1.07 -12.41
N TYR A 334 -23.00 0.14 -11.51
CA TYR A 334 -23.39 0.22 -10.10
C TYR A 334 -22.24 0.67 -9.19
N GLY A 335 -21.08 0.98 -9.77
CA GLY A 335 -19.87 1.25 -9.02
C GLY A 335 -19.35 -0.01 -8.33
N TYR A 336 -18.35 0.17 -7.49
CA TYR A 336 -17.71 -0.93 -6.79
C TYR A 336 -18.70 -1.73 -5.91
N PRO A 337 -18.69 -3.08 -5.93
CA PRO A 337 -17.76 -3.98 -6.63
C PRO A 337 -18.15 -4.36 -8.08
N TYR A 338 -19.23 -3.82 -8.63
CA TYR A 338 -19.58 -3.94 -10.05
C TYR A 338 -18.78 -2.95 -10.88
N THR A 339 -17.47 -3.15 -10.96
CA THR A 339 -16.57 -2.37 -11.85
C THR A 339 -16.13 -3.21 -13.03
N ASN A 340 -15.58 -2.55 -14.05
CA ASN A 340 -14.83 -3.23 -15.09
C ASN A 340 -13.57 -3.88 -14.49
N THR A 341 -13.02 -4.87 -15.20
CA THR A 341 -11.87 -5.67 -14.76
C THR A 341 -10.64 -5.38 -15.62
N MET A 342 -9.47 -5.85 -15.17
CA MET A 342 -8.27 -5.93 -16.00
C MET A 342 -8.09 -7.33 -16.58
N SER A 343 -7.65 -7.37 -17.84
CA SER A 343 -7.27 -8.60 -18.53
C SER A 343 -5.80 -8.55 -18.98
N ASN A 344 -5.26 -9.67 -19.45
CA ASN A 344 -3.89 -9.78 -19.95
C ASN A 344 -2.79 -9.40 -18.91
N ASN A 345 -3.10 -9.45 -17.62
CA ASN A 345 -2.17 -9.25 -16.52
C ASN A 345 -1.32 -10.52 -16.25
N THR A 346 -0.74 -11.10 -17.31
CA THR A 346 0.09 -12.31 -17.24
C THR A 346 1.37 -12.10 -16.42
N PRO A 347 2.03 -13.15 -15.90
CA PRO A 347 3.33 -13.01 -15.22
C PRO A 347 4.38 -12.28 -16.07
N ALA A 348 4.36 -12.44 -17.40
CA ALA A 348 5.27 -11.76 -18.32
C ALA A 348 4.98 -10.24 -18.41
N ASN A 349 3.71 -9.84 -18.51
CA ASN A 349 3.34 -8.43 -18.55
C ASN A 349 3.55 -7.74 -17.19
N PHE A 350 3.27 -8.45 -16.10
CA PHE A 350 3.59 -7.99 -14.75
C PHE A 350 5.10 -7.80 -14.56
N LYS A 351 5.92 -8.79 -14.96
CA LYS A 351 7.39 -8.66 -14.98
C LYS A 351 7.85 -7.44 -15.76
N LYS A 352 7.25 -7.20 -16.94
CA LYS A 352 7.58 -6.03 -17.77
C LYS A 352 7.24 -4.72 -17.06
N ALA A 353 6.11 -4.64 -16.36
CA ALA A 353 5.76 -3.47 -15.55
C ALA A 353 6.78 -3.24 -14.42
N LEU A 354 7.17 -4.29 -13.68
CA LEU A 354 8.20 -4.21 -12.65
C LEU A 354 9.54 -3.71 -13.22
N GLN A 355 9.98 -4.23 -14.37
CA GLN A 355 11.20 -3.79 -15.05
C GLN A 355 11.14 -2.30 -15.43
N MET A 356 10.03 -1.86 -16.02
CA MET A 356 9.86 -0.45 -16.41
C MET A 356 9.89 0.47 -15.18
N THR A 357 9.26 0.07 -14.07
CA THR A 357 9.29 0.82 -12.81
C THR A 357 10.70 0.88 -12.23
N ARG A 358 11.40 -0.26 -12.15
CA ARG A 358 12.79 -0.32 -11.69
C ARG A 358 13.70 0.59 -12.52
N ASP A 359 13.66 0.44 -13.84
CA ASP A 359 14.52 1.18 -14.75
C ASP A 359 14.25 2.70 -14.66
N ARG A 360 12.99 3.12 -14.46
CA ARG A 360 12.64 4.53 -14.18
C ARG A 360 13.17 5.03 -12.84
N LEU A 361 13.08 4.24 -11.77
CA LEU A 361 13.61 4.63 -10.46
C LEU A 361 15.14 4.80 -10.51
N LEU A 362 15.84 3.90 -11.19
CA LEU A 362 17.30 3.97 -11.34
C LEU A 362 17.74 5.10 -12.28
N ALA A 363 16.89 5.50 -13.23
CA ALA A 363 17.18 6.62 -14.14
C ALA A 363 17.25 7.98 -13.44
N ASP A 364 16.69 8.12 -12.23
CA ASP A 364 16.83 9.29 -11.37
C ASP A 364 17.82 8.99 -10.23
N PRO A 365 19.09 9.44 -10.31
CA PRO A 365 20.09 9.21 -9.26
C PRO A 365 19.72 9.79 -7.90
N ASP A 366 18.92 10.86 -7.87
CA ASP A 366 18.47 11.52 -6.64
C ASP A 366 17.04 11.10 -6.24
N GLY A 367 16.39 10.29 -7.07
CA GLY A 367 15.04 9.81 -6.86
C GLY A 367 14.94 8.76 -5.74
N PRO A 368 13.72 8.49 -5.25
CA PRO A 368 13.51 7.49 -4.21
C PRO A 368 13.91 6.10 -4.73
N ARG A 369 14.46 5.26 -3.85
CA ARG A 369 14.77 3.85 -4.14
C ARG A 369 13.74 2.93 -3.50
N ILE A 370 12.46 3.24 -3.71
CA ILE A 370 11.32 2.55 -3.08
C ILE A 370 10.20 2.41 -4.13
N LEU A 371 9.56 1.23 -4.18
CA LEU A 371 8.29 1.04 -4.88
C LEU A 371 7.34 0.20 -4.01
N ASN A 372 6.04 0.32 -4.30
CA ASN A 372 5.00 -0.50 -3.71
C ASN A 372 4.40 -1.45 -4.75
N ILE A 373 3.96 -2.63 -4.34
CA ILE A 373 3.19 -3.57 -5.16
C ILE A 373 1.81 -3.73 -4.55
N ASN A 374 0.76 -3.55 -5.34
CA ASN A 374 -0.58 -3.99 -4.97
C ASN A 374 -0.88 -5.33 -5.65
N CYS A 375 -1.08 -6.41 -4.88
CA CYS A 375 -0.73 -6.57 -3.45
C CYS A 375 -0.41 -8.04 -3.19
N TRP A 376 -0.10 -8.39 -1.93
CA TRP A 376 0.27 -9.75 -1.57
C TRP A 376 -0.91 -10.72 -1.82
N ASN A 377 -2.11 -10.39 -1.34
CA ASN A 377 -3.19 -11.39 -1.15
C ASN A 377 -4.62 -10.88 -1.37
N GLU A 378 -4.91 -9.79 -2.08
CA GLU A 378 -6.31 -9.32 -2.25
C GLU A 378 -7.06 -10.13 -3.33
N TRP A 379 -7.29 -11.42 -3.03
CA TRP A 379 -7.95 -12.40 -3.90
C TRP A 379 -9.32 -11.96 -4.37
N THR A 380 -10.06 -11.27 -3.52
CA THR A 380 -11.42 -10.80 -3.81
C THR A 380 -11.46 -9.59 -4.73
N GLU A 381 -10.33 -8.95 -4.99
CA GLU A 381 -10.14 -7.96 -6.07
C GLU A 381 -9.25 -8.49 -7.19
N GLY A 382 -8.90 -9.78 -7.16
CA GLY A 382 -8.05 -10.36 -8.19
C GLY A 382 -6.65 -9.74 -8.29
N SER A 383 -6.20 -9.04 -7.25
CA SER A 383 -4.88 -8.43 -7.12
C SER A 383 -4.11 -9.20 -6.03
N TYR A 384 -3.24 -10.13 -6.40
CA TYR A 384 -2.52 -10.98 -5.44
C TYR A 384 -1.20 -11.48 -6.05
N LEU A 385 -0.15 -11.56 -5.24
CA LEU A 385 1.08 -12.26 -5.59
C LEU A 385 1.08 -13.70 -5.08
N GLU A 386 0.19 -14.04 -4.15
CA GLU A 386 0.07 -15.39 -3.64
C GLU A 386 -0.13 -16.40 -4.77
N PRO A 387 0.53 -17.57 -4.71
CA PRO A 387 0.44 -18.55 -5.78
C PRO A 387 -0.99 -19.06 -5.99
N ASP A 388 -1.42 -19.10 -7.25
CA ASP A 388 -2.67 -19.73 -7.66
C ASP A 388 -2.39 -21.04 -8.43
N THR A 389 -3.43 -21.84 -8.66
CA THR A 389 -3.30 -23.13 -9.35
C THR A 389 -2.99 -23.01 -10.85
N LYS A 390 -3.11 -21.82 -11.44
CA LYS A 390 -2.90 -21.58 -12.88
C LYS A 390 -1.46 -21.15 -13.17
N ASN A 391 -0.93 -20.24 -12.37
CA ASN A 391 0.34 -19.56 -12.56
C ASN A 391 1.40 -20.04 -11.54
N GLY A 392 1.00 -20.72 -10.46
CA GLY A 392 1.90 -21.14 -9.39
C GLY A 392 2.70 -19.95 -8.85
N MET A 393 4.00 -20.11 -8.71
CA MET A 393 4.92 -19.08 -8.20
C MET A 393 5.29 -18.00 -9.22
N SER A 394 4.78 -18.03 -10.47
CA SER A 394 5.34 -17.25 -11.58
C SER A 394 5.36 -15.73 -11.35
N TYR A 395 4.41 -15.17 -10.58
CA TYR A 395 4.43 -13.75 -10.22
C TYR A 395 5.54 -13.42 -9.21
N LEU A 396 5.77 -14.28 -8.22
CA LEU A 396 6.89 -14.14 -7.29
C LEU A 396 8.24 -14.32 -8.00
N GLU A 397 8.34 -15.27 -8.94
CA GLU A 397 9.54 -15.41 -9.78
C GLU A 397 9.79 -14.19 -10.68
N ALA A 398 8.72 -13.50 -11.10
CA ALA A 398 8.85 -12.23 -11.80
C ALA A 398 9.45 -11.13 -10.91
N VAL A 399 8.98 -10.99 -9.66
CA VAL A 399 9.57 -10.06 -8.68
C VAL A 399 11.05 -10.40 -8.45
N LYS A 400 11.34 -11.66 -8.13
CA LYS A 400 12.70 -12.15 -7.89
C LYS A 400 13.62 -11.85 -9.08
N SER A 401 13.19 -12.13 -10.30
CA SER A 401 14.00 -11.86 -11.49
C SER A 401 14.31 -10.38 -11.71
N VAL A 402 13.55 -9.45 -11.13
CA VAL A 402 13.73 -8.01 -11.33
C VAL A 402 14.50 -7.36 -10.18
N PHE A 403 14.28 -7.81 -8.94
CA PHE A 403 14.76 -7.15 -7.72
C PHE A 403 15.63 -8.01 -6.81
N ASN A 404 15.83 -9.30 -7.09
CA ASN A 404 16.63 -10.11 -6.18
C ASN A 404 18.06 -9.59 -6.11
N LYS A 405 18.55 -9.45 -4.89
CA LYS A 405 19.89 -9.01 -4.54
C LYS A 405 20.78 -10.26 -4.62
N GLU A 406 21.89 -10.19 -5.35
CA GLU A 406 22.85 -11.31 -5.47
C GLU A 406 23.49 -11.69 -4.13
#